data_AF-A0A382E1N0-F1
#
_entry.id   AF-A0A382E1N0-F1
#
_cell.length_a   1.000
_cell.length_b   1.000
_cell.length_c   1.000
_cell.angle_alpha   90.00
_cell.angle_beta   90.00
_cell.angle_gamma   90.00
#
_symmetry.space_group_name_H-M   'P 1'
#
loop_
_entity.id
_entity.type
_entity.pdbx_description
1 polymer ?
#
loop_
_entity_poly.entity_id
_entity_poly.type
_entity_poly.pdbx_seq_one_letter_code
_entity_poly.pdbx_strand_id
1 'polypeptide(L)'
;MYTFLKRTAPAPFMASFDAPNREQSCTARGRSNTPMQALQLMNDVQHVEAARNLAQRILKEGGAKDEERVQWAWRTVTSRLPGPDEAKIVTDVLKGHRARYAQDLEAANKLITYGESVPDKEIAPNELASWTLVANLLLNLDEVVNKN
;
A
#
# COMPACT_ATOMS: atom_id res chain seq x y z
N MET A 1 -2.02 4.77 -19.51
CA MET A 1 -2.52 3.47 -19.05
C MET A 1 -3.93 3.29 -19.63
N TYR A 2 -4.17 2.23 -20.40
CA TYR A 2 -5.48 1.95 -21.00
C TYR A 2 -5.99 0.62 -20.49
N THR A 3 -7.15 0.60 -19.83
CA THR A 3 -7.79 -0.62 -19.34
C THR A 3 -8.96 -0.96 -20.26
N PHE A 4 -8.92 -2.14 -20.88
CA PHE A 4 -9.97 -2.58 -21.78
C PHE A 4 -11.19 -3.05 -20.96
N LEU A 5 -12.34 -2.37 -21.09
CA LEU A 5 -13.57 -2.73 -20.38
C LEU A 5 -14.55 -3.46 -21.33
N LYS A 6 -14.93 -4.69 -20.99
CA LYS A 6 -16.01 -5.44 -21.68
C LYS A 6 -17.27 -5.42 -20.82
N ARG A 7 -18.45 -5.28 -21.45
CA ARG A 7 -19.76 -5.25 -20.75
C ARG A 7 -20.02 -6.47 -19.86
N THR A 8 -19.60 -7.65 -20.31
CA THR A 8 -19.80 -8.93 -19.62
C THR A 8 -18.57 -9.43 -18.86
N ALA A 9 -17.45 -8.73 -18.93
CA ALA A 9 -16.20 -9.11 -18.29
C ALA A 9 -15.48 -7.86 -17.78
N PRO A 10 -15.94 -7.28 -16.65
CA PRO A 10 -15.20 -6.21 -16.00
C PRO A 10 -13.82 -6.71 -15.55
N ALA A 11 -12.84 -5.81 -15.48
CA ALA A 11 -11.51 -6.17 -15.01
C ALA A 11 -11.61 -6.79 -13.59
N PRO A 12 -10.89 -7.89 -13.28
CA PRO A 12 -11.03 -8.62 -12.01
C PRO A 12 -10.84 -7.73 -10.77
N PHE A 13 -9.92 -6.76 -10.85
CA PHE A 13 -9.72 -5.75 -9.81
C PHE A 13 -10.98 -4.90 -9.59
N MET A 14 -11.61 -4.42 -10.68
CA MET A 14 -12.82 -3.60 -10.59
C MET A 14 -14.02 -4.41 -10.07
N ALA A 15 -14.14 -5.68 -10.47
CA ALA A 15 -15.17 -6.57 -9.93
C ALA A 15 -15.00 -6.78 -8.42
N SER A 16 -13.75 -6.92 -7.96
CA SER A 16 -13.44 -7.09 -6.54
C SER A 16 -13.77 -5.83 -5.74
N PHE A 17 -13.68 -4.62 -6.31
CA PHE A 17 -14.02 -3.34 -5.67
C PHE A 17 -15.46 -2.84 -5.94
N ASP A 18 -16.40 -3.77 -6.09
CA ASP A 18 -17.84 -3.49 -6.30
C ASP A 18 -18.10 -2.47 -7.42
N ALA A 19 -17.39 -2.63 -8.55
CA ALA A 19 -17.71 -1.83 -9.73
C ALA A 19 -19.18 -2.06 -10.13
N PRO A 20 -19.94 -0.98 -10.36
CA PRO A 20 -21.36 -1.09 -10.64
C PRO A 20 -21.61 -1.87 -11.92
N ASN A 21 -22.63 -2.73 -11.88
CA ASN A 21 -23.13 -3.40 -13.07
C ASN A 21 -23.65 -2.36 -14.07
N ARG A 22 -23.25 -2.48 -15.34
CA ARG A 22 -23.59 -1.52 -16.41
C ARG A 22 -24.94 -1.77 -17.07
N GLU A 23 -25.66 -2.81 -16.66
CA GLU A 23 -27.02 -3.12 -17.13
C GLU A 23 -28.11 -2.46 -16.26
N GLN A 24 -27.75 -1.80 -15.15
CA GLN A 24 -28.69 -1.21 -14.19
C GLN A 24 -28.21 0.14 -13.66
N SER A 25 -29.13 1.02 -13.27
CA SER A 25 -28.78 2.28 -12.59
C SER A 25 -28.33 1.99 -11.16
N CYS A 26 -27.13 2.45 -10.79
CA CYS A 26 -26.59 2.32 -9.44
C CYS A 26 -26.85 3.61 -8.65
N THR A 27 -27.85 3.59 -7.77
CA THR A 27 -28.28 4.77 -6.98
C THR A 27 -27.42 5.01 -5.74
N ALA A 28 -26.79 3.97 -5.19
CA ALA A 28 -25.84 4.05 -4.09
C ALA A 28 -24.81 2.93 -4.20
N ARG A 29 -23.54 3.22 -3.87
CA ARG A 29 -22.49 2.21 -3.77
C ARG A 29 -22.46 1.71 -2.33
N GLY A 30 -22.55 0.40 -2.13
CA GLY A 30 -22.39 -0.21 -0.81
C GLY A 30 -20.98 0.04 -0.27
N ARG A 31 -20.86 0.27 1.04
CA ARG A 31 -19.57 0.17 1.72
C ARG A 31 -19.25 -1.30 1.86
N SER A 32 -18.22 -1.76 1.18
CA SER A 32 -17.76 -3.13 1.27
C SER A 32 -16.32 -3.16 1.72
N ASN A 33 -16.09 -3.85 2.84
CA ASN A 33 -14.76 -4.21 3.32
C ASN A 33 -14.72 -5.73 3.40
N THR A 34 -14.80 -6.38 2.23
CA THR A 34 -14.81 -7.84 2.17
C THR A 34 -13.39 -8.37 2.36
N PRO A 35 -13.19 -9.50 3.06
CA PRO A 35 -11.87 -10.10 3.23
C PRO A 35 -11.12 -10.37 1.92
N MET A 36 -11.85 -10.60 0.81
CA MET A 36 -11.28 -10.76 -0.53
C MET A 36 -10.67 -9.46 -1.09
N GLN A 37 -11.26 -8.30 -0.81
CA GLN A 37 -10.70 -6.99 -1.20
C GLN A 37 -9.38 -6.73 -0.46
N ALA A 38 -9.32 -7.01 0.85
CA ALA A 38 -8.10 -6.89 1.63
C ALA A 38 -7.00 -7.85 1.15
N LEU A 39 -7.36 -9.11 0.83
CA LEU A 39 -6.41 -10.09 0.31
C LEU A 39 -5.87 -9.69 -1.08
N GLN A 40 -6.72 -9.14 -1.95
CA GLN A 40 -6.31 -8.63 -3.26
C GLN A 40 -5.30 -7.49 -3.07
N LEU A 41 -5.58 -6.50 -2.21
CA LEU A 41 -4.65 -5.40 -1.94
C LEU A 41 -3.32 -5.88 -1.35
N MET A 42 -3.34 -6.87 -0.45
CA MET A 42 -2.10 -7.39 0.14
C MET A 42 -1.19 -8.13 -0.86
N ASN A 43 -1.74 -8.72 -1.93
CA ASN A 43 -1.00 -9.65 -2.79
C ASN A 43 -0.93 -9.24 -4.27
N ASP A 44 -1.75 -8.30 -4.72
CA ASP A 44 -1.73 -7.87 -6.12
C ASP A 44 -0.40 -7.18 -6.45
N VAL A 45 0.23 -7.61 -7.54
CA VAL A 45 1.51 -7.08 -8.01
C VAL A 45 1.47 -5.56 -8.09
N GLN A 46 0.41 -4.99 -8.69
CA GLN A 46 0.30 -3.55 -8.86
C GLN A 46 0.21 -2.81 -7.53
N HIS A 47 -0.38 -3.43 -6.51
CA HIS A 47 -0.49 -2.83 -5.19
C HIS A 47 0.83 -2.89 -4.41
N VAL A 48 1.56 -4.01 -4.50
CA VAL A 48 2.91 -4.13 -3.93
C VAL A 48 3.88 -3.14 -4.60
N GLU A 49 3.78 -2.95 -5.91
CA GLU A 49 4.56 -1.96 -6.64
C GLU A 49 4.19 -0.53 -6.23
N ALA A 50 2.91 -0.23 -6.05
CA ALA A 50 2.45 1.06 -5.54
C ALA A 50 2.99 1.33 -4.13
N ALA A 51 2.93 0.33 -3.24
CA ALA A 51 3.49 0.40 -1.90
C ALA A 51 5.00 0.63 -1.92
N ARG A 52 5.75 -0.04 -2.81
CA ARG A 52 7.20 0.18 -2.97
C ARG A 52 7.49 1.59 -3.45
N ASN A 53 6.77 2.08 -4.45
CA ASN A 53 6.96 3.44 -4.95
C ASN A 53 6.61 4.49 -3.88
N LEU A 54 5.58 4.26 -3.08
CA LEU A 54 5.27 5.09 -1.92
C LEU A 54 6.41 5.04 -0.90
N ALA A 55 6.96 3.86 -0.59
CA ALA A 55 8.10 3.72 0.31
C ALA A 55 9.34 4.50 -0.15
N GLN A 56 9.65 4.47 -1.45
CA GLN A 56 10.73 5.29 -2.02
C GLN A 56 10.48 6.79 -1.79
N ARG A 57 9.23 7.24 -1.96
CA ARG A 57 8.87 8.63 -1.68
C ARG A 57 8.97 8.96 -0.19
N ILE A 58 8.53 8.08 0.70
CA ILE A 58 8.67 8.25 2.16
C ILE A 58 10.14 8.47 2.51
N LEU A 59 11.04 7.66 1.96
CA LEU A 59 12.47 7.75 2.25
C LEU A 59 13.15 9.01 1.69
N LYS A 60 12.63 9.57 0.59
CA LYS A 60 13.17 10.76 -0.07
C LYS A 60 12.55 12.09 0.39
N GLU A 61 11.24 12.11 0.57
CA GLU A 61 10.41 13.30 0.83
C GLU A 61 9.99 13.40 2.31
N GLY A 62 9.96 12.29 3.04
CA GLY A 62 9.39 12.21 4.40
C GLY A 62 10.29 12.70 5.53
N GLY A 63 11.47 13.26 5.23
CA GLY A 63 12.41 13.77 6.23
C GLY A 63 13.45 12.75 6.69
N ALA A 64 14.21 13.15 7.71
CA ALA A 64 15.39 12.41 8.18
C ALA A 64 15.05 11.39 9.26
N LYS A 65 14.03 11.67 10.08
CA LYS A 65 13.62 10.82 11.20
C LYS A 65 12.45 9.91 10.83
N ASP A 66 12.35 8.76 11.48
CA ASP A 66 11.24 7.84 11.22
C ASP A 66 9.90 8.44 11.62
N GLU A 67 9.84 9.25 12.68
CA GLU A 67 8.61 9.91 13.10
C GLU A 67 8.11 10.90 12.03
N GLU A 68 9.01 11.66 11.42
CA GLU A 68 8.70 12.57 10.31
C GLU A 68 8.17 11.80 9.10
N ARG A 69 8.83 10.68 8.79
CA ARG A 69 8.44 9.78 7.68
C ARG A 69 7.08 9.15 7.91
N VAL A 70 6.77 8.69 9.12
CA VAL A 70 5.45 8.14 9.49
C VAL A 70 4.38 9.22 9.36
N GLN A 71 4.62 10.43 9.88
CA GLN A 71 3.66 11.53 9.75
C GLN A 71 3.42 11.92 8.29
N TRP A 72 4.50 12.01 7.50
CA TRP A 72 4.41 12.30 6.08
C TRP A 72 3.61 11.22 5.35
N ALA A 73 3.96 9.94 5.53
CA ALA A 73 3.29 8.82 4.89
C ALA A 73 1.80 8.79 5.22
N TRP A 74 1.46 8.92 6.50
CA TRP A 74 0.08 8.91 6.97
C TRP A 74 -0.73 10.05 6.37
N ARG A 75 -0.16 11.28 6.36
CA ARG A 75 -0.82 12.43 5.76
C ARG A 75 -0.97 12.29 4.25
N THR A 76 -0.01 11.69 3.56
CA THR A 76 -0.08 11.45 2.12
C THR A 76 -1.22 10.49 1.77
N VAL A 77 -1.47 9.45 2.58
CA VAL A 77 -2.52 8.45 2.27
C VAL A 77 -3.90 8.80 2.85
N THR A 78 -3.97 9.44 4.02
CA THR A 78 -5.25 9.71 4.72
C THR A 78 -5.64 11.19 4.74
N SER A 79 -4.77 12.11 4.29
CA SER A 79 -4.96 13.56 4.41
C SER A 79 -5.09 14.11 5.85
N ARG A 80 -4.80 13.30 6.88
CA ARG A 80 -4.75 13.72 8.29
C ARG A 80 -3.42 13.37 8.93
N LEU A 81 -3.16 13.87 10.14
CA LEU A 81 -2.04 13.40 10.95
C LEU A 81 -2.44 12.13 11.72
N PRO A 82 -1.47 11.23 12.00
CA PRO A 82 -1.72 10.08 12.86
C PRO A 82 -1.92 10.54 14.30
N GLY A 83 -2.80 9.85 15.03
CA GLY A 83 -2.85 9.93 16.48
C GLY A 83 -1.59 9.34 17.13
N PRO A 84 -1.35 9.60 18.43
CA PRO A 84 -0.16 9.12 19.12
C PRO A 84 -0.07 7.59 19.16
N ASP A 85 -1.20 6.90 19.36
CA ASP A 85 -1.24 5.43 19.38
C ASP A 85 -1.01 4.83 17.99
N GLU A 86 -1.60 5.43 16.95
CA GLU A 86 -1.43 5.01 15.56
C GLU A 86 0.03 5.14 15.11
N ALA A 87 0.63 6.31 15.39
CA ALA A 87 2.04 6.55 15.09
C ALA A 87 2.94 5.52 15.79
N LYS A 88 2.67 5.24 17.07
CA LYS A 88 3.42 4.25 17.85
C LYS A 88 3.32 2.85 17.24
N ILE A 89 2.12 2.40 16.87
CA ILE A 89 1.91 1.09 16.24
C ILE A 89 2.71 0.99 14.94
N VAL A 90 2.63 2.01 14.07
CA VAL A 90 3.36 2.02 12.80
C VAL A 90 4.88 1.99 13.02
N THR A 91 5.39 2.76 13.99
CA THR A 91 6.81 2.75 14.33
C THR A 91 7.26 1.39 14.87
N ASP A 92 6.45 0.72 15.68
CA ASP A 92 6.76 -0.61 16.21
C ASP A 92 6.74 -1.68 15.10
N VAL A 93 5.80 -1.60 14.17
CA VAL A 93 5.75 -2.44 12.96
C VAL A 93 7.00 -2.23 12.09
N LEU A 94 7.41 -0.97 11.87
CA LEU A 94 8.62 -0.64 11.11
C LEU A 94 9.87 -1.27 11.76
N LYS A 95 10.02 -1.16 13.09
CA LYS A 95 11.12 -1.78 13.83
C LYS A 95 11.14 -3.30 13.66
N GLY A 96 9.97 -3.94 13.74
CA GLY A 96 9.84 -5.38 13.52
C GLY A 96 10.28 -5.81 12.11
N HIS A 97 9.85 -5.08 11.08
CA HIS A 97 10.26 -5.36 9.69
C HIS A 97 11.75 -5.14 9.47
N ARG A 98 12.32 -4.06 10.00
CA ARG A 98 13.77 -3.82 9.94
C ARG A 98 14.57 -4.93 10.61
N ALA A 99 14.16 -5.37 11.80
CA ALA A 99 14.82 -6.46 12.50
C ALA A 99 14.79 -7.76 11.69
N ARG A 100 13.65 -8.08 11.05
CA ARG A 100 13.52 -9.23 10.16
C ARG A 100 14.43 -9.13 8.93
N TYR A 101 14.38 -8.02 8.21
CA TYR A 101 15.14 -7.85 6.97
C TYR A 101 16.64 -7.58 7.18
N ALA A 102 17.04 -7.19 8.40
CA ALA A 102 18.44 -7.20 8.79
C ALA A 102 19.02 -8.61 8.89
N GLN A 103 18.20 -9.61 9.23
CA GLN A 103 18.60 -11.02 9.33
C GLN A 103 18.43 -11.77 8.00
N ASP A 104 17.52 -11.31 7.14
CA ASP A 104 17.19 -11.95 5.86
C ASP A 104 17.12 -10.93 4.72
N LEU A 105 18.30 -10.62 4.16
CA LEU A 105 18.44 -9.73 3.01
C LEU A 105 17.90 -10.35 1.72
N GLU A 106 17.84 -11.68 1.62
CA GLU A 106 17.30 -12.35 0.44
C GLU A 106 15.79 -12.09 0.33
N ALA A 107 15.06 -12.23 1.44
CA ALA A 107 13.64 -11.89 1.50
C ALA A 107 13.38 -10.41 1.22
N ALA A 108 14.26 -9.51 1.65
CA ALA A 108 14.15 -8.09 1.34
C ALA A 108 14.25 -7.84 -0.17
N ASN A 109 15.25 -8.43 -0.82
CA ASN A 109 15.45 -8.33 -2.27
C ASN A 109 14.28 -8.93 -3.06
N LYS A 110 13.74 -10.05 -2.60
CA LYS A 110 12.57 -10.69 -3.23
C LYS A 110 11.33 -9.79 -3.18
N LEU A 111 11.11 -9.06 -2.09
CA LEU A 111 9.99 -8.13 -1.97
C LEU A 111 10.18 -6.91 -2.87
N ILE A 112 11.35 -6.27 -2.84
CA ILE A 112 11.58 -5.03 -3.60
C ILE A 112 11.73 -5.26 -5.11
N THR A 113 11.98 -6.50 -5.56
CA THR A 113 12.00 -6.86 -6.98
C THR A 113 10.70 -7.50 -7.47
N TYR A 114 9.68 -7.60 -6.61
CA TYR A 114 8.37 -8.12 -6.99
C TYR A 114 7.68 -7.17 -7.99
N GLY A 115 7.25 -7.69 -9.13
CA GLY A 115 6.65 -6.91 -10.23
C GLY A 115 7.64 -6.53 -11.33
N GLU A 116 7.25 -5.58 -12.17
CA GLU A 116 8.00 -5.13 -13.35
C GLU A 116 8.76 -3.81 -13.12
N SER A 117 8.31 -2.99 -12.18
CA SER A 117 8.95 -1.70 -11.88
C SER A 117 10.24 -1.88 -11.08
N VAL A 118 11.24 -1.07 -11.44
CA VAL A 118 12.61 -1.19 -10.93
C VAL A 118 12.75 -0.45 -9.59
N PRO A 119 13.26 -1.10 -8.54
CA PRO A 119 13.54 -0.42 -7.27
C PRO A 119 14.69 0.57 -7.41
N ASP A 120 14.65 1.63 -6.63
CA ASP A 120 15.76 2.57 -6.53
C ASP A 120 16.99 1.90 -5.92
N LYS A 121 18.10 1.94 -6.66
CA LYS A 121 19.38 1.31 -6.27
C LYS A 121 20.15 2.12 -5.22
N GLU A 122 19.81 3.39 -5.02
CA GLU A 122 20.46 4.25 -4.01
C GLU A 122 19.96 3.95 -2.60
N ILE A 123 18.81 3.27 -2.48
CA ILE A 123 18.18 2.94 -1.20
C ILE A 123 18.60 1.54 -0.76
N ALA A 124 18.99 1.40 0.50
CA ALA A 124 19.34 0.10 1.07
C ALA A 124 18.15 -0.89 0.98
N PRO A 125 18.35 -2.13 0.47
CA PRO A 125 17.25 -3.07 0.25
C PRO A 125 16.41 -3.40 1.49
N ASN A 126 17.05 -3.50 2.65
CA ASN A 126 16.39 -3.74 3.94
C ASN A 126 15.48 -2.58 4.36
N GLU A 127 15.93 -1.34 4.17
CA GLU A 127 15.14 -0.14 4.45
C GLU A 127 13.97 -0.03 3.48
N LEU A 128 14.21 -0.22 2.18
CA LEU A 128 13.17 -0.16 1.17
C LEU A 128 12.10 -1.22 1.40
N ALA A 129 12.49 -2.47 1.70
CA ALA A 129 11.56 -3.56 1.99
C ALA A 129 10.72 -3.27 3.25
N SER A 130 11.35 -2.77 4.32
CA SER A 130 10.66 -2.44 5.57
C SER A 130 9.61 -1.36 5.37
N TRP A 131 9.96 -0.27 4.67
CA TRP A 131 9.02 0.80 4.35
C TRP A 131 7.98 0.38 3.31
N THR A 132 8.27 -0.57 2.43
CA THR A 132 7.29 -1.14 1.49
C THR A 132 6.17 -1.84 2.23
N LEU A 133 6.46 -2.62 3.27
CA LEU A 133 5.43 -3.26 4.09
C LEU A 133 4.63 -2.26 4.93
N VAL A 134 5.28 -1.22 5.46
CA VAL A 134 4.57 -0.12 6.15
C VAL A 134 3.64 0.61 5.18
N ALA A 135 4.12 0.93 3.98
CA ALA A 135 3.31 1.56 2.94
C ALA A 135 2.14 0.66 2.53
N ASN A 136 2.35 -0.66 2.40
CA ASN A 136 1.30 -1.62 2.12
C ASN A 136 0.24 -1.64 3.24
N LEU A 137 0.67 -1.67 4.50
CA LEU A 137 -0.22 -1.58 5.66
C LEU A 137 -1.07 -0.31 5.61
N LEU A 138 -0.46 0.86 5.36
CA LEU A 138 -1.15 2.14 5.29
C LEU A 138 -2.16 2.18 4.13
N LEU A 139 -1.80 1.66 2.96
CA LEU A 139 -2.70 1.62 1.79
C LEU A 139 -3.87 0.65 1.97
N ASN A 140 -3.77 -0.28 2.91
CA ASN A 140 -4.82 -1.24 3.28
C ASN A 140 -5.73 -0.76 4.42
N LEU A 141 -5.49 0.43 4.98
CA LEU A 141 -6.37 0.99 6.01
C LEU A 141 -7.77 1.24 5.45
N ASP A 142 -8.80 0.96 6.24
CA ASP A 142 -10.20 1.21 5.87
C ASP A 142 -10.43 2.68 5.49
N GLU A 143 -9.76 3.61 6.18
CA GLU A 143 -9.80 5.05 5.89
C GLU A 143 -9.22 5.42 4.51
N VAL A 144 -8.34 4.58 3.96
CA VAL A 144 -7.73 4.79 2.63
C VAL A 144 -8.54 4.09 1.56
N VAL A 145 -9.08 2.90 1.86
CA VAL A 145 -9.84 2.08 0.91
C VAL A 145 -11.29 2.55 0.76
N ASN A 146 -11.93 2.93 1.86
CA ASN A 146 -13.33 3.32 1.90
C ASN A 146 -13.51 4.84 1.98
N LYS A 147 -14.46 5.35 1.18
CA LYS A 147 -14.94 6.72 1.31
C LYS A 147 -15.82 6.83 2.56
N ASN A 148 -15.48 7.76 3.46
CA ASN A 148 -16.42 8.26 4.46
C ASN A 148 -17.67 8.83 3.79
#